data_AF-A0A3M1DXH5-F1
#
_entry.id   AF-A0A3M1DXH5-F1
#
_cell.length_a   1.000
_cell.length_b   1.000
_cell.length_c   1.000
_cell.angle_alpha   90.00
_cell.angle_beta   90.00
_cell.angle_gamma   90.00
#
_symmetry.space_group_name_H-M   'P 1'
#
loop_
_entity.id
_entity.type
_entity.pdbx_description
1 polymer ?
#
loop_
_entity_poly.entity_id
_entity_poly.type
_entity_poly.pdbx_seq_one_letter_code
_entity_poly.pdbx_strand_id
1 'polypeptide(L)'
;MIEFKAECGHTVRAKDEDAGGVVRCSYCGRTATVPDTQNDELDFLLEDAQPVSAKDARRSRWPRFRKSKKPSAAGSFDPFPLIFRLCYAALLISIVIFVGRKYVLPLFHSGGVAGYLPQKNQRPDQSRPAANRPNRPDRRSRPGLVGAKKKGVYVASTPPGAQVWFARETEAPPRGRIHQCASAVFVTTSHGGEWVNLPDGDYVAEVVLPWNDRSLNDPSLPYYHQYRKFRRTLERASETERIRLLEEFFVPDDAVSVFVDETEEQIFIVRQYRPVEVRGGRAEGVRALFLPRIRVSGSNRLSLAQLVPYYIPQRKNYVFDETHVLDELDYYGVPPDDRSYVVQALASIGVMPYIEEDGTTLLFKIDIHNGSFLRRIIREPVP
;
A
#
# COMPACT_ATOMS: atom_id res chain seq x y z
N MET A 1 -15.26 -28.59 -18.73
CA MET A 1 -15.42 -28.18 -17.32
C MET A 1 -15.90 -26.75 -17.37
N ILE A 2 -17.03 -26.46 -16.74
CA ILE A 2 -17.70 -25.15 -16.78
C ILE A 2 -17.27 -24.36 -15.55
N GLU A 3 -16.74 -23.16 -15.74
CA GLU A 3 -16.38 -22.23 -14.65
C GLU A 3 -17.39 -21.09 -14.62
N PHE A 4 -18.02 -20.84 -13.47
CA PHE A 4 -18.96 -19.75 -13.30
C PHE A 4 -18.89 -19.20 -11.87
N LYS A 5 -19.43 -18.00 -11.63
CA LYS A 5 -19.45 -17.38 -10.29
C LYS A 5 -20.76 -17.69 -9.58
N ALA A 6 -20.66 -18.18 -8.34
CA ALA A 6 -21.81 -18.29 -7.44
C ALA A 6 -22.21 -16.91 -6.89
N GLU A 7 -23.40 -16.80 -6.31
CA GLU A 7 -23.90 -15.54 -5.70
C GLU A 7 -22.95 -14.97 -4.63
N CYS A 8 -22.17 -15.81 -3.95
CA CYS A 8 -21.17 -15.38 -2.98
C CYS A 8 -19.90 -14.78 -3.60
N GLY A 9 -19.81 -14.70 -4.92
CA GLY A 9 -18.66 -14.13 -5.65
C GLY A 9 -17.51 -15.10 -5.93
N HIS A 10 -17.53 -16.31 -5.34
CA HIS A 10 -16.52 -17.34 -5.60
C HIS A 10 -16.79 -18.12 -6.89
N THR A 11 -15.71 -18.46 -7.60
CA THR A 11 -15.76 -19.30 -8.81
C THR A 11 -16.00 -20.76 -8.45
N VAL A 12 -17.03 -21.36 -9.03
CA VAL A 12 -17.38 -22.78 -8.93
C VAL A 12 -17.00 -23.47 -10.24
N ARG A 13 -16.51 -24.70 -10.13
CA ARG A 13 -16.14 -25.57 -11.26
C ARG A 13 -17.09 -26.75 -11.30
N ALA A 14 -17.86 -26.88 -12.37
CA ALA A 14 -18.75 -28.01 -12.61
C ALA A 14 -18.26 -28.87 -13.78
N LYS A 15 -18.66 -30.15 -13.82
CA LYS A 15 -18.40 -30.98 -15.00
C LYS A 15 -19.35 -30.58 -16.11
N ASP A 16 -18.99 -30.89 -17.35
CA ASP A 16 -19.84 -30.60 -18.51
C ASP A 16 -21.15 -31.40 -18.48
N GLU A 17 -21.14 -32.56 -17.80
CA GLU A 17 -22.32 -33.40 -17.54
C GLU A 17 -23.34 -32.73 -16.60
N ASP A 18 -22.91 -31.75 -15.80
CA ASP A 18 -23.75 -31.01 -14.86
C ASP A 18 -24.34 -29.72 -15.48
N ALA A 19 -24.15 -29.49 -16.79
CA ALA A 19 -24.69 -28.33 -17.51
C ALA A 19 -26.23 -28.28 -17.37
N GLY A 20 -26.77 -27.10 -17.02
CA GLY A 20 -28.20 -26.92 -16.71
C GLY A 20 -28.64 -27.50 -15.36
N GLY A 21 -27.76 -28.23 -14.66
CA GLY A 21 -28.01 -28.79 -13.34
C GLY A 21 -27.79 -27.80 -12.19
N VAL A 22 -27.92 -28.30 -10.96
CA VAL A 22 -27.71 -27.52 -9.74
C VAL A 22 -26.56 -28.12 -8.95
N VAL A 23 -25.54 -27.31 -8.64
CA VAL A 23 -24.37 -27.72 -7.85
C VAL A 23 -24.27 -26.91 -6.58
N ARG A 24 -23.74 -27.51 -5.50
CA ARG A 24 -23.56 -26.82 -4.22
C ARG A 24 -22.21 -26.09 -4.19
N CYS A 25 -22.23 -24.78 -3.93
CA CYS A 25 -21.00 -24.00 -3.77
C CYS A 25 -20.24 -24.48 -2.54
N SER A 26 -18.95 -24.81 -2.71
CA SER A 26 -18.09 -25.27 -1.62
C SER A 26 -17.78 -24.20 -0.56
N TYR A 27 -17.94 -22.92 -0.91
CA TYR A 27 -17.64 -21.81 0.00
C TYR A 27 -18.86 -21.40 0.85
N CYS A 28 -19.98 -21.06 0.21
CA CYS A 28 -21.16 -20.57 0.95
C CYS A 28 -22.21 -21.66 1.23
N GLY A 29 -22.03 -22.87 0.68
CA GLY A 29 -22.96 -23.98 0.87
C GLY A 29 -24.31 -23.83 0.17
N ARG A 30 -24.58 -22.72 -0.54
CA ARG A 30 -25.81 -22.53 -1.33
C ARG A 30 -25.72 -23.26 -2.66
N THR A 31 -26.87 -23.64 -3.19
CA THR A 31 -27.02 -24.23 -4.53
C THR A 31 -26.93 -23.15 -5.60
N ALA A 32 -26.22 -23.43 -6.69
CA ALA A 32 -26.10 -22.55 -7.84
C ALA A 32 -26.40 -23.34 -9.11
N THR A 33 -27.11 -22.72 -10.05
CA THR A 33 -27.43 -23.30 -11.36
C THR A 33 -26.20 -23.22 -12.27
N VAL A 34 -25.84 -24.34 -12.88
CA VAL A 34 -24.74 -24.41 -13.85
C VAL A 34 -25.28 -23.90 -15.19
N PRO A 35 -24.66 -22.89 -15.81
CA PRO A 35 -25.09 -22.40 -17.11
C PRO A 35 -24.99 -23.52 -18.16
N ASP A 36 -26.07 -23.71 -18.91
CA ASP A 36 -26.12 -24.67 -20.01
C ASP A 36 -25.59 -24.01 -21.29
N THR A 37 -24.57 -24.61 -21.89
CA THR A 37 -23.97 -24.13 -23.14
C THR A 37 -24.83 -24.44 -24.37
N GLN A 38 -25.92 -25.18 -24.24
CA GLN A 38 -26.81 -25.52 -25.36
C GLN A 38 -28.03 -24.60 -25.48
N ASN A 39 -28.27 -23.72 -24.51
CA ASN A 39 -29.33 -22.71 -24.56
C ASN A 39 -28.72 -21.35 -24.96
N ASP A 40 -28.52 -21.16 -26.27
CA ASP A 40 -28.01 -19.94 -26.90
C ASP A 40 -28.94 -18.69 -26.71
N GLU A 41 -30.01 -18.78 -25.90
CA GLU A 41 -30.93 -17.66 -25.65
C GLU A 41 -30.42 -16.61 -24.66
N LEU A 42 -29.25 -16.82 -24.01
CA LEU A 42 -28.66 -15.85 -23.08
C LEU A 42 -27.53 -15.00 -23.67
N ASP A 43 -27.18 -15.20 -24.95
CA ASP A 43 -26.16 -14.39 -25.64
C ASP A 43 -26.59 -12.92 -25.86
N PHE A 44 -27.88 -12.61 -25.70
CA PHE A 44 -28.40 -11.24 -25.75
C PHE A 44 -27.89 -10.34 -24.60
N LEU A 45 -27.36 -10.91 -23.50
CA LEU A 45 -26.76 -10.12 -22.40
C LEU A 45 -25.26 -9.85 -22.58
N LEU A 46 -24.64 -10.33 -23.67
CA LEU A 46 -23.21 -10.15 -23.96
C LEU A 46 -22.92 -9.40 -25.27
N GLU A 47 -23.95 -8.94 -26.00
CA GLU A 47 -23.83 -8.29 -27.31
C GLU A 47 -23.23 -6.86 -27.31
N ASP A 48 -22.99 -6.25 -26.15
CA ASP A 48 -22.28 -4.94 -26.07
C ASP A 48 -20.74 -5.08 -26.13
N ALA A 49 -20.20 -6.28 -26.30
CA ALA A 49 -18.77 -6.48 -26.56
C ALA A 49 -18.51 -6.66 -28.07
N GLN A 50 -18.10 -5.59 -28.74
CA GLN A 50 -17.73 -5.61 -30.16
C GLN A 50 -16.77 -6.77 -30.52
N PRO A 51 -17.06 -7.54 -31.58
CA PRO A 51 -16.13 -8.55 -32.08
C PRO A 51 -15.01 -7.87 -32.87
N VAL A 52 -13.78 -7.99 -32.38
CA VAL A 52 -12.58 -7.67 -33.15
C VAL A 52 -12.36 -8.78 -34.19
N SER A 53 -12.52 -8.39 -35.45
CA SER A 53 -12.11 -9.04 -36.70
C SER A 53 -11.21 -10.27 -36.56
N ALA A 54 -11.79 -11.43 -36.88
CA ALA A 54 -11.08 -12.68 -37.08
C ALA A 54 -10.44 -12.75 -38.47
N LYS A 55 -9.14 -12.46 -38.54
CA LYS A 55 -8.24 -12.98 -39.58
C LYS A 55 -6.92 -13.36 -38.91
N ASP A 56 -6.83 -14.64 -38.55
CA ASP A 56 -5.61 -15.47 -38.53
C ASP A 56 -5.72 -16.57 -37.46
N ALA A 57 -6.40 -17.67 -37.82
CA ALA A 57 -6.37 -18.92 -37.06
C ALA A 57 -5.90 -20.05 -37.98
N ARG A 58 -4.59 -20.09 -38.27
CA ARG A 58 -3.92 -21.30 -38.78
C ARG A 58 -3.18 -21.99 -37.63
N ARG A 59 -3.72 -23.14 -37.25
CA ARG A 59 -3.02 -24.37 -36.83
C ARG A 59 -1.94 -24.25 -35.74
N SER A 60 -2.25 -24.76 -34.55
CA SER A 60 -1.41 -25.83 -33.97
C SER A 60 -2.25 -26.77 -33.09
N ARG A 61 -2.44 -28.00 -33.58
CA ARG A 61 -3.13 -29.10 -32.91
C ARG A 61 -2.04 -29.91 -32.23
N TRP A 62 -1.81 -29.70 -30.93
CA TRP A 62 -0.90 -30.57 -30.17
C TRP A 62 -1.66 -31.80 -29.66
N PRO A 63 -1.17 -33.03 -29.90
CA PRO A 63 -1.82 -34.24 -29.40
C PRO A 63 -1.55 -34.39 -27.91
N ARG A 64 -2.61 -34.33 -27.08
CA ARG A 64 -2.52 -34.66 -25.65
C ARG A 64 -2.37 -36.17 -25.49
N PHE A 65 -1.18 -36.60 -25.05
CA PHE A 65 -0.94 -37.94 -24.54
C PHE A 65 -1.83 -38.19 -23.30
N ARG A 66 -2.87 -39.01 -23.47
CA ARG A 66 -3.65 -39.59 -22.37
C ARG A 66 -2.78 -40.64 -21.66
N LYS A 67 -2.27 -40.34 -20.47
CA LYS A 67 -1.73 -41.36 -19.56
C LYS A 67 -2.89 -42.11 -18.92
N SER A 68 -3.11 -43.35 -19.35
CA SER A 68 -4.02 -44.29 -18.70
C SER A 68 -3.47 -44.65 -17.31
N LYS A 69 -4.23 -44.34 -16.25
CA LYS A 69 -3.95 -44.85 -14.91
C LYS A 69 -4.40 -46.31 -14.88
N LYS A 70 -3.45 -47.23 -14.74
CA LYS A 70 -3.73 -48.64 -14.42
C LYS A 70 -4.25 -48.73 -12.98
N PRO A 71 -5.22 -49.62 -12.69
CA PRO A 71 -5.67 -49.89 -11.33
C PRO A 71 -4.54 -50.58 -10.54
N SER A 72 -4.13 -50.00 -9.42
CA SER A 72 -3.15 -50.61 -8.51
C SER A 72 -3.81 -51.73 -7.74
N ALA A 73 -3.25 -52.93 -7.88
CA ALA A 73 -3.61 -54.12 -7.13
C ALA A 73 -3.45 -53.88 -5.62
N ALA A 74 -4.41 -54.41 -4.84
CA ALA A 74 -4.34 -54.48 -3.41
C ALA A 74 -3.22 -55.44 -2.99
N GLY A 75 -2.35 -55.01 -2.06
CA GLY A 75 -1.48 -55.93 -1.32
C GLY A 75 -0.03 -55.51 -1.17
N SER A 76 0.25 -54.75 -0.12
CA SER A 76 1.34 -54.97 0.85
C SER A 76 1.40 -53.72 1.73
N PHE A 77 1.10 -53.89 3.02
CA PHE A 77 1.17 -52.80 3.98
C PHE A 77 2.64 -52.66 4.39
N ASP A 78 3.41 -51.90 3.63
CA ASP A 78 4.76 -51.51 4.05
C ASP A 78 4.62 -50.50 5.20
N PRO A 79 5.12 -50.81 6.42
CA PRO A 79 4.98 -49.91 7.57
C PRO A 79 5.99 -48.75 7.53
N PHE A 80 7.05 -48.87 6.72
CA PHE A 80 8.15 -47.91 6.65
C PHE A 80 7.72 -46.47 6.28
N PRO A 81 6.83 -46.23 5.30
CA PRO A 81 6.38 -44.88 4.97
C PRO A 81 5.64 -44.20 6.11
N LEU A 82 4.92 -44.99 6.93
CA LEU A 82 4.21 -44.47 8.10
C LEU A 82 5.21 -44.05 9.19
N ILE A 83 6.21 -44.89 9.45
CA ILE A 83 7.27 -44.60 10.43
C ILE A 83 8.06 -43.35 10.00
N PHE A 84 8.45 -43.24 8.73
CA PHE A 84 9.15 -42.05 8.22
C PHE A 84 8.31 -40.77 8.35
N ARG A 85 7.00 -40.83 8.10
CA ARG A 85 6.10 -39.68 8.31
C ARG A 85 6.02 -39.28 9.77
N LEU A 86 5.97 -40.24 10.70
CA LEU A 86 5.94 -39.97 12.14
C LEU A 86 7.28 -39.37 12.62
N CYS A 87 8.42 -39.89 12.15
CA CYS A 87 9.73 -39.30 12.44
C CYS A 87 9.85 -37.86 11.91
N TYR A 88 9.37 -37.59 10.70
CA TYR A 88 9.40 -36.25 10.12
C TYR A 88 8.52 -35.27 10.90
N ALA A 89 7.32 -35.71 11.32
CA ALA A 89 6.42 -34.91 12.15
C ALA A 89 7.04 -34.59 13.52
N ALA A 90 7.67 -35.57 14.17
CA ALA A 90 8.34 -35.37 15.46
C ALA A 90 9.52 -34.38 15.36
N LEU A 91 10.30 -34.47 14.27
CA LEU A 91 11.40 -33.54 14.01
C LEU A 91 10.89 -32.11 13.80
N LEU A 92 9.80 -31.94 13.04
CA LEU A 92 9.20 -30.63 12.76
C LEU A 92 8.62 -30.00 14.03
N ILE A 93 7.93 -30.78 14.87
CA ILE A 93 7.43 -30.32 16.18
C ILE A 93 8.60 -29.89 17.08
N SER A 94 9.70 -30.64 17.08
CA SER A 94 10.90 -30.32 17.88
C SER A 94 11.53 -28.99 17.45
N ILE A 95 11.59 -28.71 16.14
CA ILE A 95 12.08 -27.43 15.61
C ILE A 95 11.16 -26.28 16.04
N VAL A 96 9.84 -26.45 15.94
CA VAL A 96 8.86 -25.43 16.35
C VAL A 96 8.98 -25.10 17.85
N ILE A 97 9.12 -26.12 18.71
CA ILE A 97 9.32 -25.93 20.16
C ILE A 97 10.63 -25.19 20.44
N PHE A 98 11.72 -25.56 19.76
CA PHE A 98 13.03 -24.95 19.97
C PHE A 98 13.04 -23.48 19.51
N VAL A 99 12.47 -23.18 18.34
CA VAL A 99 12.35 -21.82 17.82
C VAL A 99 11.42 -20.99 18.70
N GLY A 100 10.26 -21.54 19.09
CA GLY A 100 9.33 -20.88 20.00
C GLY A 100 9.99 -20.53 21.34
N ARG A 101 10.74 -21.46 21.93
CA ARG A 101 11.40 -21.21 23.21
C ARG A 101 12.53 -20.20 23.11
N LYS A 102 13.32 -20.23 22.04
CA LYS A 102 14.48 -19.34 21.88
C LYS A 102 14.10 -17.92 21.47
N TYR A 103 13.08 -17.76 20.63
CA TYR A 103 12.76 -16.47 20.01
C TYR A 103 11.44 -15.86 20.47
N VAL A 104 10.44 -16.68 20.81
CA VAL A 104 9.09 -16.18 21.14
C VAL A 104 8.95 -15.92 22.64
N LEU A 105 9.43 -16.82 23.51
CA LEU A 105 9.33 -16.65 24.97
C LEU A 105 10.00 -15.37 25.55
N PRO A 106 11.15 -14.88 25.03
CA PRO A 106 11.75 -13.64 25.51
C PRO A 106 10.90 -12.40 25.22
N LEU A 107 10.05 -12.42 24.18
CA LEU A 107 9.17 -11.29 23.87
C LEU A 107 8.07 -11.08 24.92
N PHE A 108 7.72 -12.12 25.67
CA PHE A 108 6.66 -12.06 26.69
C PHE A 108 7.17 -11.84 28.12
N HIS A 109 8.47 -12.05 28.40
CA HIS A 109 9.04 -11.88 29.75
C HIS A 109 9.66 -10.49 30.00
N SER A 110 9.61 -9.58 29.03
CA SER A 110 10.11 -8.19 29.18
C SER A 110 9.17 -7.25 29.94
N GLY A 111 8.02 -7.74 30.41
CA GLY A 111 7.03 -6.98 31.19
C GLY A 111 7.26 -7.02 32.70
N GLY A 112 8.48 -6.78 33.16
CA GLY A 112 8.75 -6.57 34.58
C GLY A 112 8.23 -5.21 35.03
N VAL A 113 6.97 -5.17 35.50
CA VAL A 113 6.37 -4.02 36.19
C VAL A 113 7.07 -3.86 37.54
N ALA A 114 8.20 -3.13 37.53
CA ALA A 114 8.80 -2.56 38.72
C ALA A 114 7.97 -1.35 39.15
N GLY A 115 7.54 -1.35 40.40
CA GLY A 115 6.50 -0.50 40.95
C GLY A 115 6.79 1.00 40.92
N TYR A 116 5.71 1.75 40.71
CA TYR A 116 5.58 3.13 41.18
C TYR A 116 4.26 3.25 41.94
N LEU A 117 4.35 3.22 43.26
CA LEU A 117 3.29 3.71 44.14
C LEU A 117 3.29 5.24 44.08
N PRO A 118 2.16 5.92 43.81
CA PRO A 118 2.10 7.35 43.95
C PRO A 118 1.84 7.71 45.42
N GLN A 119 2.77 8.49 45.98
CA GLN A 119 2.68 9.07 47.31
C GLN A 119 1.57 10.12 47.34
N LYS A 120 0.59 9.89 48.21
CA LYS A 120 -0.56 10.76 48.49
C LYS A 120 -0.11 11.92 49.38
N ASN A 121 0.17 13.08 48.80
CA ASN A 121 0.30 14.33 49.56
C ASN A 121 -0.92 15.22 49.31
N GLN A 122 -1.83 15.20 50.28
CA GLN A 122 -2.87 16.21 50.46
C GLN A 122 -2.26 17.41 51.19
N ARG A 123 -2.47 18.62 50.66
CA ARG A 123 -2.70 19.82 51.47
C ARG A 123 -3.76 20.71 50.80
N PRO A 124 -4.72 21.24 51.56
CA PRO A 124 -5.69 22.22 51.10
C PRO A 124 -5.15 23.64 51.31
N ASP A 125 -5.40 24.57 50.39
CA ASP A 125 -6.28 25.73 50.63
C ASP A 125 -6.21 26.78 49.49
N GLN A 126 -7.40 27.10 48.98
CA GLN A 126 -7.96 28.43 48.71
C GLN A 126 -7.04 29.54 48.15
N SER A 127 -7.33 30.02 46.94
CA SER A 127 -8.20 31.20 46.74
C SER A 127 -8.15 31.81 45.31
N ARG A 128 -9.34 32.30 44.91
CA ARG A 128 -9.71 33.22 43.80
C ARG A 128 -10.03 32.66 42.39
N PRO A 129 -11.20 33.02 41.83
CA PRO A 129 -11.58 32.67 40.46
C PRO A 129 -10.99 33.69 39.49
N ALA A 130 -9.92 33.30 38.79
CA ALA A 130 -9.49 33.98 37.58
C ALA A 130 -10.33 33.44 36.41
N ALA A 131 -10.90 34.37 35.65
CA ALA A 131 -11.74 34.11 34.48
C ALA A 131 -11.19 33.02 33.57
N ASN A 132 -12.07 32.10 33.17
CA ASN A 132 -11.87 31.07 32.14
C ASN A 132 -11.27 31.70 30.88
N ARG A 133 -9.95 31.66 30.76
CA ARG A 133 -9.28 31.56 29.47
C ARG A 133 -9.00 30.08 29.26
N PRO A 134 -9.40 29.48 28.13
CA PRO A 134 -9.00 28.12 27.83
C PRO A 134 -7.47 28.05 27.91
N ASN A 135 -6.97 27.12 28.73
CA ASN A 135 -5.56 26.84 28.87
C ASN A 135 -4.99 26.61 27.48
N ARG A 136 -4.26 27.60 26.97
CA ARG A 136 -3.45 27.45 25.76
C ARG A 136 -2.46 26.32 26.05
N PRO A 137 -2.43 25.24 25.26
CA PRO A 137 -1.54 24.13 25.52
C PRO A 137 -0.10 24.64 25.66
N ASP A 138 0.57 24.15 26.69
CA ASP A 138 1.92 24.57 27.06
C ASP A 138 2.88 24.33 25.87
N ARG A 139 3.36 25.41 25.26
CA ARG A 139 4.29 25.41 24.11
C ARG A 139 5.61 24.68 24.37
N ARG A 140 5.87 24.23 25.60
CA ARG A 140 7.12 23.58 26.00
C ARG A 140 7.08 22.05 25.85
N SER A 141 5.90 21.44 25.79
CA SER A 141 5.76 20.02 25.47
C SER A 141 5.72 19.84 23.96
N ARG A 142 6.88 19.93 23.31
CA ARG A 142 7.01 19.67 21.88
C ARG A 142 6.51 18.24 21.61
N PRO A 143 5.39 18.05 20.89
CA PRO A 143 5.04 16.75 20.38
C PRO A 143 6.14 16.42 19.37
N GLY A 144 6.97 15.44 19.71
CA GLY A 144 7.93 14.84 18.79
C GLY A 144 7.36 13.52 18.30
N LEU A 145 7.76 13.06 17.12
CA LEU A 145 7.77 11.64 16.79
C LEU A 145 8.15 10.83 18.04
N VAL A 146 7.32 9.85 18.40
CA VAL A 146 7.67 8.88 19.45
C VAL A 146 8.98 8.22 18.99
N GLY A 147 10.12 8.69 19.52
CA GLY A 147 11.47 8.26 19.11
C GLY A 147 12.37 9.30 18.43
N ALA A 148 12.10 10.61 18.52
CA ALA A 148 12.86 11.74 17.92
C ALA A 148 14.36 11.91 18.32
N LYS A 149 15.07 10.82 18.65
CA LYS A 149 16.53 10.77 18.76
C LYS A 149 17.19 10.04 17.57
N LYS A 150 16.41 9.57 16.59
CA LYS A 150 16.94 8.88 15.41
C LYS A 150 17.40 9.91 14.37
N LYS A 151 18.62 9.72 13.85
CA LYS A 151 19.20 10.54 12.77
C LYS A 151 18.95 9.84 11.44
N GLY A 152 18.65 10.58 10.38
CA GLY A 152 18.53 10.03 9.02
C GLY A 152 17.27 10.49 8.30
N VAL A 153 16.68 9.59 7.50
CA VAL A 153 15.50 9.87 6.69
C VAL A 153 14.37 8.92 7.08
N TYR A 154 13.16 9.46 7.21
CA TYR A 154 11.94 8.69 7.34
C TYR A 154 11.23 8.63 6.00
N VAL A 155 11.08 7.43 5.44
CA VAL A 155 10.33 7.22 4.21
C VAL A 155 8.91 6.86 4.59
N ALA A 156 7.95 7.68 4.21
CA ALA A 156 6.55 7.50 4.52
C ALA A 156 5.71 7.32 3.25
N SER A 157 4.49 6.81 3.46
CA SER A 157 3.41 6.82 2.46
C SER A 157 3.66 5.95 1.23
N THR A 158 4.63 5.05 1.32
CA THR A 158 4.92 4.06 0.30
C THR A 158 4.02 2.83 0.42
N PRO A 159 3.66 2.19 -0.69
CA PRO A 159 3.11 0.84 -0.67
C PRO A 159 4.11 -0.13 -0.01
N PRO A 160 3.62 -1.15 0.73
CA PRO A 160 4.48 -2.20 1.25
C PRO A 160 5.30 -2.86 0.14
N GLY A 161 6.58 -3.16 0.42
CA GLY A 161 7.47 -3.75 -0.57
C GLY A 161 8.04 -2.77 -1.59
N ALA A 162 7.70 -1.48 -1.52
CA ALA A 162 8.43 -0.47 -2.29
C ALA A 162 9.91 -0.47 -1.90
N GLN A 163 10.76 -0.41 -2.91
CA GLN A 163 12.21 -0.40 -2.79
C GLN A 163 12.69 1.04 -2.71
N VAL A 164 13.55 1.36 -1.75
CA VAL A 164 14.08 2.71 -1.57
C VAL A 164 15.59 2.66 -1.63
N TRP A 165 16.15 3.55 -2.44
CA TRP A 165 17.58 3.74 -2.59
C TRP A 165 17.94 5.16 -2.16
N PHE A 166 19.10 5.31 -1.54
CA PHE A 166 19.67 6.61 -1.20
C PHE A 166 21.10 6.68 -1.69
N ALA A 167 21.43 7.70 -2.48
CA ALA A 167 22.80 8.01 -2.89
C ALA A 167 23.13 9.44 -2.49
N ARG A 168 24.40 9.75 -2.21
CA ARG A 168 24.80 11.16 -1.99
C ARG A 168 24.55 11.96 -3.26
N GLU A 169 24.12 13.20 -3.11
CA GLU A 169 23.84 14.11 -4.25
C GLU A 169 25.03 14.23 -5.22
N THR A 170 26.25 14.24 -4.67
CA THR A 170 27.50 14.33 -5.44
C THR A 170 27.86 13.07 -6.23
N GLU A 171 27.25 11.94 -5.90
CA GLU A 171 27.54 10.62 -6.50
C GLU A 171 26.37 10.13 -7.37
N ALA A 172 25.18 10.68 -7.16
CA ALA A 172 23.99 10.35 -7.93
C ALA A 172 24.08 10.94 -9.34
N PRO A 173 23.70 10.18 -10.38
CA PRO A 173 23.64 10.74 -11.73
C PRO A 173 22.61 11.89 -11.77
N PRO A 174 22.79 12.88 -12.66
CA PRO A 174 21.83 13.99 -12.78
C PRO A 174 20.46 13.53 -13.29
N ARG A 175 20.42 12.40 -14.01
CA ARG A 175 19.21 11.75 -14.53
C ARG A 175 19.39 10.23 -14.53
N GLY A 176 18.29 9.49 -14.46
CA GLY A 176 18.29 8.03 -14.48
C GLY A 176 18.37 7.41 -13.09
N ARG A 177 18.58 6.10 -13.03
CA ARG A 177 18.46 5.30 -11.81
C ARG A 177 19.67 5.46 -10.87
N ILE A 178 19.43 5.66 -9.57
CA ILE A 178 20.51 5.72 -8.58
C ILE A 178 20.88 4.37 -7.98
N HIS A 179 20.06 3.31 -8.17
CA HIS A 179 20.38 1.97 -7.65
C HIS A 179 21.69 1.39 -8.23
N GLN A 180 22.18 1.97 -9.33
CA GLN A 180 23.43 1.61 -9.98
C GLN A 180 24.66 2.25 -9.31
N CYS A 181 24.47 3.24 -8.44
CA CYS A 181 25.55 3.85 -7.67
C CYS A 181 26.07 2.83 -6.64
N ALA A 182 27.38 2.56 -6.66
CA ALA A 182 28.00 1.58 -5.74
C ALA A 182 27.83 1.94 -4.25
N SER A 183 27.63 3.21 -3.94
CA SER A 183 27.42 3.75 -2.60
C SER A 183 25.95 3.80 -2.17
N ALA A 184 25.02 3.36 -3.02
CA ALA A 184 23.60 3.48 -2.74
C ALA A 184 23.19 2.61 -1.54
N VAL A 185 22.50 3.22 -0.57
CA VAL A 185 21.91 2.54 0.57
C VAL A 185 20.52 2.04 0.18
N PHE A 186 20.29 0.74 0.33
CA PHE A 186 19.02 0.09 0.00
C PHE A 186 18.19 -0.22 1.23
N VAL A 187 16.89 0.05 1.15
CA VAL A 187 15.89 -0.33 2.16
C VAL A 187 14.60 -0.76 1.46
N THR A 188 13.88 -1.73 2.01
CA THR A 188 12.52 -2.09 1.58
C THR A 188 11.52 -1.60 2.60
N THR A 189 10.46 -0.93 2.14
CA THR A 189 9.47 -0.34 3.05
C THR A 189 8.48 -1.36 3.58
N SER A 190 8.13 -1.20 4.86
CA SER A 190 7.10 -1.95 5.56
C SER A 190 5.79 -1.16 5.65
N HIS A 191 4.73 -1.75 6.22
CA HIS A 191 3.45 -1.06 6.42
C HIS A 191 3.63 0.16 7.34
N GLY A 192 3.47 1.36 6.77
CA GLY A 192 3.46 2.63 7.51
C GLY A 192 4.75 3.44 7.44
N GLY A 193 5.75 3.01 6.66
CA GLY A 193 7.00 3.72 6.44
C GLY A 193 8.20 3.12 7.15
N GLU A 194 9.41 3.57 6.78
CA GLU A 194 10.66 2.97 7.21
C GLU A 194 11.69 4.05 7.58
N TRP A 195 12.45 3.79 8.66
CA TRP A 195 13.51 4.68 9.12
C TRP A 195 14.86 4.24 8.57
N VAL A 196 15.56 5.16 7.90
CA VAL A 196 16.87 4.90 7.31
C VAL A 196 17.90 5.78 7.99
N ASN A 197 18.84 5.15 8.70
CA ASN A 197 19.93 5.88 9.34
C ASN A 197 20.95 6.30 8.29
N LEU A 198 20.97 7.59 7.96
CA LEU A 198 21.94 8.18 7.05
C LEU A 198 22.82 9.19 7.82
N PRO A 199 24.12 9.29 7.49
CA PRO A 199 24.96 10.35 8.04
C PRO A 199 24.54 11.71 7.49
N ASP A 200 25.06 12.78 8.11
CA ASP A 200 24.76 14.13 7.64
C ASP A 200 25.28 14.32 6.19
N GLY A 201 24.43 14.89 5.32
CA GLY A 201 24.67 14.95 3.88
C GLY A 201 23.44 15.41 3.11
N ASP A 202 23.64 15.69 1.82
CA ASP A 202 22.55 15.87 0.86
C ASP A 202 22.46 14.59 0.03
N TYR A 203 21.24 14.09 -0.14
CA TYR A 203 20.95 12.80 -0.76
C TYR A 203 19.96 12.92 -1.90
N VAL A 204 20.03 11.99 -2.84
CA VAL A 204 18.90 11.63 -3.71
C VAL A 204 18.23 10.42 -3.12
N ALA A 205 16.92 10.52 -2.87
CA ALA A 205 16.11 9.36 -2.54
C ALA A 205 15.37 8.89 -3.79
N GLU A 206 15.49 7.61 -4.12
CA GLU A 206 14.75 6.96 -5.20
C GLU A 206 13.80 5.95 -4.60
N VAL A 207 12.50 6.15 -4.77
CA VAL A 207 11.46 5.20 -4.36
C VAL A 207 10.92 4.51 -5.60
N VAL A 208 10.98 3.19 -5.56
CA VAL A 208 10.72 2.30 -6.69
C VAL A 208 9.59 1.37 -6.31
N LEU A 209 8.51 1.43 -7.09
CA LEU A 209 7.42 0.48 -6.98
C LEU A 209 7.53 -0.53 -8.12
N PRO A 210 7.86 -1.80 -7.83
CA PRO A 210 7.68 -2.86 -8.83
C PRO A 210 6.20 -2.89 -9.22
N TRP A 211 5.89 -2.77 -10.51
CA TRP A 211 4.52 -2.63 -11.00
C TRP A 211 3.98 -3.90 -11.65
N ASN A 212 4.85 -4.73 -12.22
CA ASN A 212 4.43 -5.92 -12.97
C ASN A 212 4.45 -7.22 -12.17
N ASP A 213 4.89 -7.18 -10.91
CA ASP A 213 5.09 -8.39 -10.14
C ASP A 213 3.71 -9.02 -9.87
N ARG A 214 3.55 -10.28 -10.29
CA ARG A 214 2.30 -11.03 -10.10
C ARG A 214 2.04 -11.28 -8.62
N SER A 215 3.08 -11.22 -7.79
CA SER A 215 3.01 -11.17 -6.34
C SER A 215 2.37 -9.87 -5.83
N LEU A 216 2.19 -8.82 -6.65
CA LEU A 216 1.40 -7.63 -6.30
C LEU A 216 -0.12 -7.87 -6.35
N ASN A 217 -0.55 -9.10 -6.72
CA ASN A 217 -1.86 -9.61 -6.27
C ASN A 217 -1.82 -10.08 -4.82
N ASP A 218 -0.72 -9.82 -4.08
CA ASP A 218 -0.69 -9.92 -2.64
C ASP A 218 -1.88 -9.08 -2.14
N PRO A 219 -2.83 -9.69 -1.43
CA PRO A 219 -3.95 -8.97 -0.85
C PRO A 219 -3.52 -7.82 0.09
N SER A 220 -2.23 -7.74 0.46
CA SER A 220 -1.65 -6.63 1.22
C SER A 220 -1.47 -5.32 0.42
N LEU A 221 -1.47 -5.37 -0.92
CA LEU A 221 -1.34 -4.19 -1.76
C LEU A 221 -2.70 -3.60 -2.10
N PRO A 222 -2.84 -2.26 -2.11
CA PRO A 222 -4.12 -1.63 -2.40
C PRO A 222 -4.61 -2.04 -3.79
N TYR A 223 -5.85 -2.53 -3.89
CA TYR A 223 -6.48 -2.79 -5.19
C TYR A 223 -6.72 -1.47 -5.91
N TYR A 224 -5.76 -1.01 -6.70
CA TYR A 224 -5.88 0.20 -7.50
C TYR A 224 -7.06 0.09 -8.47
N HIS A 225 -8.04 0.98 -8.31
CA HIS A 225 -9.16 1.11 -9.24
C HIS A 225 -8.61 1.35 -10.66
N GLN A 226 -9.15 0.64 -11.66
CA GLN A 226 -8.68 0.66 -13.06
C GLN A 226 -7.23 0.20 -13.32
N TYR A 227 -6.54 -0.34 -12.31
CA TYR A 227 -5.13 -0.77 -12.42
C TYR A 227 -4.81 -1.58 -13.67
N ARG A 228 -5.62 -2.61 -13.96
CA ARG A 228 -5.38 -3.50 -15.10
C ARG A 228 -5.46 -2.77 -16.43
N LYS A 229 -6.39 -1.81 -16.57
CA LYS A 229 -6.52 -1.01 -17.77
C LYS A 229 -5.32 -0.07 -17.89
N PHE A 230 -5.01 0.65 -16.82
CA PHE A 230 -3.88 1.57 -16.76
C PHE A 230 -2.56 0.86 -17.09
N ARG A 231 -2.26 -0.29 -16.46
CA ARG A 231 -1.08 -1.10 -16.72
C ARG A 231 -0.94 -1.48 -18.20
N ARG A 232 -2.01 -1.96 -18.84
CA ARG A 232 -1.98 -2.33 -20.26
C ARG A 232 -1.71 -1.12 -21.17
N THR A 233 -2.23 0.05 -20.80
CA THR A 233 -1.95 1.30 -21.53
C THR A 233 -0.49 1.70 -21.35
N LEU A 234 0.02 1.66 -20.11
CA LEU A 234 1.40 2.01 -19.76
C LEU A 234 2.41 1.10 -20.48
N GLU A 235 2.18 -0.22 -20.49
CA GLU A 235 3.04 -1.21 -21.17
C GLU A 235 3.20 -0.91 -22.67
N ARG A 236 2.15 -0.40 -23.33
CA ARG A 236 2.13 -0.13 -24.78
C ARG A 236 2.54 1.30 -25.16
N ALA A 237 2.61 2.19 -24.18
CA ALA A 237 2.91 3.60 -24.40
C ALA A 237 4.40 3.83 -24.70
N SER A 238 4.71 4.88 -25.46
CA SER A 238 6.07 5.39 -25.60
C SER A 238 6.59 5.96 -24.28
N GLU A 239 7.89 6.18 -24.15
CA GLU A 239 8.49 6.73 -22.91
C GLU A 239 7.86 8.06 -22.48
N THR A 240 7.69 9.00 -23.42
CA THR A 240 7.06 10.30 -23.15
C THR A 240 5.60 10.13 -22.70
N GLU A 241 4.85 9.24 -23.36
CA GLU A 241 3.46 8.98 -23.01
C GLU A 241 3.33 8.25 -21.66
N ARG A 242 4.30 7.40 -21.31
CA ARG A 242 4.35 6.74 -20.00
C ARG A 242 4.48 7.76 -18.87
N ILE A 243 5.34 8.75 -19.00
CA ILE A 243 5.50 9.82 -18.00
C ILE A 243 4.17 10.57 -17.83
N ARG A 244 3.57 11.00 -18.93
CA ARG A 244 2.25 11.67 -18.91
C ARG A 244 1.18 10.81 -18.22
N LEU A 245 1.09 9.53 -18.58
CA LEU A 245 0.15 8.59 -17.97
C LEU A 245 0.38 8.44 -16.46
N LEU A 246 1.63 8.44 -15.99
CA LEU A 246 1.95 8.39 -14.56
C LEU A 246 1.47 9.66 -13.84
N GLU A 247 1.71 10.84 -14.40
CA GLU A 247 1.29 12.14 -13.83
C GLU A 247 -0.25 12.29 -13.82
N GLU A 248 -0.93 11.75 -14.83
CA GLU A 248 -2.39 11.71 -14.90
C GLU A 248 -2.97 10.69 -13.91
N PHE A 249 -2.35 9.53 -13.74
CA PHE A 249 -2.87 8.45 -12.92
C PHE A 249 -2.58 8.64 -11.43
N PHE A 250 -1.42 9.17 -11.06
CA PHE A 250 -1.04 9.33 -9.65
C PHE A 250 -1.19 10.75 -9.14
N VAL A 251 -1.51 10.85 -7.87
CA VAL A 251 -1.43 12.08 -7.10
C VAL A 251 0.00 12.67 -7.21
N PRO A 252 0.13 14.00 -7.43
CA PRO A 252 1.41 14.68 -7.36
C PRO A 252 1.94 14.70 -5.91
N ASP A 253 3.26 14.62 -5.77
CA ASP A 253 3.99 14.72 -4.51
C ASP A 253 5.28 15.52 -4.72
N ASP A 254 6.21 15.46 -3.75
CA ASP A 254 7.48 16.21 -3.80
C ASP A 254 8.55 15.59 -4.70
N ALA A 255 8.18 14.62 -5.54
CA ALA A 255 9.12 14.02 -6.48
C ALA A 255 9.55 15.05 -7.53
N VAL A 256 10.86 15.23 -7.68
CA VAL A 256 11.45 16.09 -8.72
C VAL A 256 11.41 15.39 -10.08
N SER A 257 11.40 14.06 -10.10
CA SER A 257 11.24 13.28 -11.31
C SER A 257 10.38 12.04 -11.08
N VAL A 258 9.55 11.74 -12.07
CA VAL A 258 8.72 10.53 -12.12
C VAL A 258 8.92 9.89 -13.49
N PHE A 259 9.31 8.62 -13.51
CA PHE A 259 9.55 7.91 -14.77
C PHE A 259 9.32 6.41 -14.63
N VAL A 260 9.28 5.73 -15.77
CA VAL A 260 9.19 4.27 -15.86
C VAL A 260 10.57 3.73 -16.16
N ASP A 261 11.01 2.72 -15.41
CA ASP A 261 12.14 1.90 -15.78
C ASP A 261 11.67 0.47 -16.09
N GLU A 262 12.22 -0.12 -17.14
CA GLU A 262 11.77 -1.40 -17.66
C GLU A 262 12.95 -2.36 -17.80
N THR A 263 12.79 -3.53 -17.21
CA THR A 263 13.64 -4.69 -17.43
C THR A 263 12.88 -5.71 -18.27
N GLU A 264 13.57 -6.74 -18.77
CA GLU A 264 12.93 -7.80 -19.57
C GLU A 264 11.73 -8.46 -18.87
N GLU A 265 11.74 -8.50 -17.53
CA GLU A 265 10.74 -9.18 -16.72
C GLU A 265 9.76 -8.23 -16.02
N GLN A 266 10.16 -6.97 -15.79
CA GLN A 266 9.51 -6.12 -14.81
C GLN A 266 9.53 -4.64 -15.20
N ILE A 267 8.36 -4.00 -15.02
CA ILE A 267 8.20 -2.54 -15.07
C ILE A 267 8.27 -2.00 -13.64
N PHE A 268 9.01 -0.92 -13.47
CA PHE A 268 9.16 -0.18 -12.23
C PHE A 268 8.67 1.25 -12.42
N ILE A 269 7.87 1.73 -11.47
CA ILE A 269 7.53 3.14 -11.37
C ILE A 269 8.52 3.76 -10.39
N VAL A 270 9.24 4.76 -10.85
CA VAL A 270 10.33 5.39 -10.12
C VAL A 270 9.96 6.83 -9.80
N ARG A 271 10.10 7.22 -8.53
CA ARG A 271 9.99 8.60 -8.05
C ARG A 271 11.31 9.00 -7.41
N GLN A 272 11.87 10.14 -7.78
CA GLN A 272 13.10 10.66 -7.16
C GLN A 272 12.88 11.98 -6.46
N TYR A 273 13.49 12.13 -5.28
CA TYR A 273 13.43 13.30 -4.41
C TYR A 273 14.84 13.87 -4.27
N ARG A 274 14.97 15.17 -4.52
CA ARG A 274 16.25 15.88 -4.56
C ARG A 274 16.11 17.35 -4.14
N PRO A 275 17.05 17.90 -3.34
CA PRO A 275 17.91 17.19 -2.41
C PRO A 275 17.10 16.70 -1.20
N VAL A 276 17.57 15.64 -0.54
CA VAL A 276 17.14 15.20 0.79
C VAL A 276 18.28 15.50 1.77
N GLU A 277 18.14 16.60 2.50
CA GLU A 277 19.07 17.12 3.50
C GLU A 277 18.96 16.42 4.87
N VAL A 278 20.01 15.69 5.24
CA VAL A 278 20.20 15.14 6.59
C VAL A 278 21.18 16.03 7.35
N ARG A 279 20.71 16.76 8.37
CA ARG A 279 21.53 17.72 9.13
C ARG A 279 21.25 17.70 10.62
N GLY A 280 22.30 17.81 11.43
CA GLY A 280 22.18 18.24 12.83
C GLY A 280 21.35 17.30 13.70
N GLY A 281 21.32 16.01 13.34
CA GLY A 281 20.49 15.00 13.98
C GLY A 281 18.98 15.21 13.84
N ARG A 282 18.54 16.01 12.87
CA ARG A 282 17.15 16.07 12.45
C ARG A 282 16.90 15.00 11.41
N ALA A 283 15.68 14.49 11.40
CA ALA A 283 15.22 13.64 10.34
C ALA A 283 14.51 14.44 9.26
N GLU A 284 14.68 14.03 8.01
CA GLU A 284 13.84 14.50 6.91
C GLU A 284 12.83 13.43 6.51
N GLY A 285 11.65 13.86 6.06
CA GLY A 285 10.60 12.98 5.60
C GLY A 285 10.56 12.93 4.08
N VAL A 286 10.78 11.75 3.49
CA VAL A 286 10.50 11.49 2.08
C VAL A 286 9.10 10.86 1.99
N ARG A 287 8.20 11.47 1.23
CA ARG A 287 6.81 11.01 1.09
C ARG A 287 6.55 10.65 -0.35
N ALA A 288 6.53 9.35 -0.63
CA ALA A 288 6.32 8.88 -1.98
C ALA A 288 4.91 8.34 -2.18
N LEU A 289 4.07 9.17 -2.79
CA LEU A 289 2.66 8.90 -2.99
C LEU A 289 2.44 8.10 -4.26
N PHE A 290 2.14 6.81 -4.09
CA PHE A 290 1.63 5.96 -5.16
C PHE A 290 0.09 5.88 -5.07
N LEU A 291 -0.57 7.01 -4.83
CA LEU A 291 -2.03 7.08 -4.71
C LEU A 291 -2.67 7.41 -6.07
N PRO A 292 -3.71 6.67 -6.51
CA PRO A 292 -4.37 6.94 -7.78
C PRO A 292 -5.19 8.24 -7.68
N ARG A 293 -5.31 9.00 -8.78
CA ARG A 293 -6.21 10.14 -8.88
C ARG A 293 -7.62 9.67 -9.17
N ILE A 294 -8.32 9.25 -8.13
CA ILE A 294 -9.73 8.86 -8.24
C ILE A 294 -10.57 10.12 -8.14
N ARG A 295 -11.32 10.45 -9.19
CA ARG A 295 -12.17 11.65 -9.23
C ARG A 295 -13.62 11.32 -8.89
N VAL A 296 -14.33 12.28 -8.30
CA VAL A 296 -15.79 12.21 -8.14
C VAL A 296 -16.44 12.32 -9.52
N SER A 297 -17.47 11.52 -9.80
CA SER A 297 -18.14 11.53 -11.11
C SER A 297 -18.68 12.92 -11.45
N GLY A 298 -18.30 13.46 -12.60
CA GLY A 298 -18.71 14.80 -13.04
C GLY A 298 -17.95 15.96 -12.35
N SER A 299 -16.89 15.69 -11.59
CA SER A 299 -16.08 16.71 -10.93
C SER A 299 -14.58 16.47 -11.15
N ASN A 300 -13.79 17.54 -11.05
CA ASN A 300 -12.32 17.47 -11.03
C ASN A 300 -11.76 17.15 -9.64
N ARG A 301 -12.60 17.13 -8.60
CA ARG A 301 -12.21 16.84 -7.23
C ARG A 301 -11.81 15.39 -7.03
N LEU A 302 -10.81 15.16 -6.18
CA LEU A 302 -10.44 13.83 -5.72
C LEU A 302 -11.53 13.26 -4.80
N SER A 303 -11.87 11.99 -5.02
CA SER A 303 -12.83 11.24 -4.21
C SER A 303 -12.15 10.78 -2.92
N LEU A 304 -12.16 11.64 -1.89
CA LEU A 304 -11.52 11.34 -0.61
C LEU A 304 -12.14 10.12 0.08
N ALA A 305 -13.46 9.97 -0.05
CA ALA A 305 -14.21 8.82 0.47
C ALA A 305 -13.75 7.48 -0.11
N GLN A 306 -13.20 7.47 -1.34
CA GLN A 306 -12.62 6.28 -1.96
C GLN A 306 -11.11 6.19 -1.72
N LEU A 307 -10.41 7.31 -1.60
CA LEU A 307 -8.96 7.31 -1.40
C LEU A 307 -8.56 6.85 0.00
N VAL A 308 -9.15 7.46 1.02
CA VAL A 308 -8.67 7.29 2.39
C VAL A 308 -8.90 5.89 2.94
N PRO A 309 -10.10 5.28 2.83
CA PRO A 309 -10.33 3.97 3.43
C PRO A 309 -9.59 2.83 2.71
N TYR A 310 -9.37 2.97 1.39
CA TYR A 310 -8.91 1.86 0.54
C TYR A 310 -7.43 1.92 0.18
N TYR A 311 -6.82 3.11 0.15
CA TYR A 311 -5.44 3.28 -0.35
C TYR A 311 -4.48 3.82 0.69
N ILE A 312 -4.97 4.45 1.76
CA ILE A 312 -4.13 5.04 2.78
C ILE A 312 -3.95 4.04 3.94
N PRO A 313 -2.70 3.73 4.35
CA PRO A 313 -2.45 2.87 5.50
C PRO A 313 -3.12 3.41 6.77
N GLN A 314 -3.91 2.59 7.46
CA GLN A 314 -4.69 3.01 8.63
C GLN A 314 -3.87 3.07 9.95
N ARG A 315 -2.59 2.71 9.92
CA ARG A 315 -1.73 2.68 11.12
C ARG A 315 -0.93 3.97 11.26
N LYS A 316 -1.00 4.59 12.43
CA LYS A 316 -0.29 5.84 12.78
C LYS A 316 1.13 5.53 13.26
N ASN A 317 2.12 6.25 12.73
CA ASN A 317 3.52 6.17 13.19
C ASN A 317 4.07 7.52 13.74
N TYR A 318 3.25 8.57 13.83
CA TYR A 318 3.69 9.89 14.33
C TYR A 318 2.59 10.62 15.10
N VAL A 319 2.99 11.67 15.83
CA VAL A 319 2.09 12.51 16.62
C VAL A 319 1.37 13.50 15.72
N PHE A 320 0.07 13.67 15.92
CA PHE A 320 -0.81 14.44 15.05
C PHE A 320 -1.71 15.36 15.89
N ASP A 321 -1.60 16.68 15.69
CA ASP A 321 -2.42 17.68 16.38
C ASP A 321 -3.70 17.93 15.55
N GLU A 322 -4.70 17.12 15.80
CA GLU A 322 -5.96 17.14 15.06
C GLU A 322 -6.68 18.48 15.16
N THR A 323 -6.65 19.12 16.33
CA THR A 323 -7.32 20.42 16.55
C THR A 323 -6.66 21.50 15.70
N HIS A 324 -5.32 21.61 15.74
CA HIS A 324 -4.60 22.56 14.90
C HIS A 324 -4.83 22.30 13.41
N VAL A 325 -4.90 21.03 13.00
CA VAL A 325 -5.15 20.68 11.60
C VAL A 325 -6.56 21.08 11.17
N LEU A 326 -7.57 20.81 11.99
CA LEU A 326 -8.95 21.21 11.69
C LEU A 326 -9.11 22.73 11.54
N ASP A 327 -8.46 23.52 12.40
CA ASP A 327 -8.47 24.98 12.32
C ASP A 327 -7.85 25.50 11.02
N GLU A 328 -6.74 24.90 10.58
CA GLU A 328 -6.10 25.24 9.30
C GLU A 328 -6.94 24.80 8.09
N LEU A 329 -7.57 23.62 8.14
CA LEU A 329 -8.48 23.17 7.07
C LEU A 329 -9.70 24.10 6.93
N ASP A 330 -10.20 24.65 8.05
CA ASP A 330 -11.24 25.67 8.04
C ASP A 330 -10.74 26.98 7.40
N TYR A 331 -9.54 27.41 7.77
CA TYR A 331 -8.90 28.61 7.18
C TYR A 331 -8.72 28.50 5.66
N TYR A 332 -8.35 27.32 5.15
CA TYR A 332 -8.22 27.06 3.71
C TYR A 332 -9.53 26.71 3.00
N GLY A 333 -10.67 26.78 3.69
CA GLY A 333 -12.00 26.61 3.07
C GLY A 333 -12.33 25.16 2.67
N VAL A 334 -11.69 24.16 3.27
CA VAL A 334 -12.03 22.76 2.99
C VAL A 334 -13.45 22.48 3.50
N PRO A 335 -14.36 21.92 2.68
CA PRO A 335 -15.73 21.63 3.06
C PRO A 335 -15.81 20.71 4.28
N PRO A 336 -16.76 20.93 5.21
CA PRO A 336 -16.88 20.13 6.43
C PRO A 336 -16.91 18.61 6.20
N ASP A 337 -17.59 18.16 5.15
CA ASP A 337 -17.72 16.75 4.79
C ASP A 337 -16.38 16.10 4.43
N ASP A 338 -15.47 16.89 3.85
CA ASP A 338 -14.14 16.43 3.42
C ASP A 338 -13.11 16.48 4.55
N ARG A 339 -13.30 17.34 5.55
CA ARG A 339 -12.32 17.55 6.64
C ARG A 339 -11.96 16.27 7.35
N SER A 340 -12.94 15.42 7.66
CA SER A 340 -12.70 14.15 8.34
C SER A 340 -11.75 13.24 7.56
N TYR A 341 -11.92 13.18 6.23
CA TYR A 341 -11.04 12.41 5.34
C TYR A 341 -9.66 13.05 5.21
N VAL A 342 -9.57 14.37 5.06
CA VAL A 342 -8.28 15.08 4.98
C VAL A 342 -7.49 14.90 6.28
N VAL A 343 -8.14 15.03 7.43
CA VAL A 343 -7.55 14.77 8.75
C VAL A 343 -7.05 13.33 8.85
N GLN A 344 -7.86 12.35 8.46
CA GLN A 344 -7.47 10.94 8.50
C GLN A 344 -6.29 10.66 7.56
N ALA A 345 -6.27 11.24 6.36
CA ALA A 345 -5.17 11.14 5.42
C ALA A 345 -3.89 11.78 5.99
N LEU A 346 -3.97 13.02 6.46
CA LEU A 346 -2.84 13.72 7.06
C LEU A 346 -2.33 13.03 8.31
N ALA A 347 -3.19 12.38 9.10
CA ALA A 347 -2.79 11.59 10.28
C ALA A 347 -2.13 10.25 9.93
N SER A 348 -2.31 9.77 8.70
CA SER A 348 -1.82 8.48 8.24
C SER A 348 -0.56 8.61 7.39
N ILE A 349 -0.55 9.53 6.42
CA ILE A 349 0.51 9.69 5.42
C ILE A 349 1.22 11.06 5.45
N GLY A 350 0.76 11.99 6.28
CA GLY A 350 1.44 13.26 6.55
C GLY A 350 1.37 14.29 5.43
N VAL A 351 0.82 13.91 4.29
CA VAL A 351 0.60 14.76 3.12
C VAL A 351 -0.73 14.38 2.50
N MET A 352 -1.47 15.37 2.00
CA MET A 352 -2.72 15.15 1.32
C MET A 352 -2.89 16.19 0.20
N PRO A 353 -2.91 15.78 -1.08
CA PRO A 353 -3.39 16.68 -2.12
C PRO A 353 -4.88 16.93 -1.95
N TYR A 354 -5.32 18.14 -2.19
CA TYR A 354 -6.73 18.50 -2.22
C TYR A 354 -6.98 19.33 -3.46
N ILE A 355 -7.73 18.76 -4.41
CA ILE A 355 -8.05 19.42 -5.68
C ILE A 355 -9.39 20.12 -5.51
N GLU A 356 -9.39 21.43 -5.68
CA GLU A 356 -10.57 22.29 -5.63
C GLU A 356 -11.41 22.17 -6.93
N GLU A 357 -12.60 22.76 -6.94
CA GLU A 357 -13.52 22.67 -8.10
C GLU A 357 -12.97 23.37 -9.34
N ASP A 358 -12.20 24.43 -9.14
CA ASP A 358 -11.49 25.16 -10.19
C ASP A 358 -10.25 24.40 -10.73
N GLY A 359 -9.94 23.23 -10.15
CA GLY A 359 -8.78 22.41 -10.49
C GLY A 359 -7.51 22.76 -9.71
N THR A 360 -7.50 23.84 -8.92
CA THR A 360 -6.35 24.22 -8.10
C THR A 360 -6.01 23.09 -7.13
N THR A 361 -4.73 22.69 -7.09
CA THR A 361 -4.28 21.65 -6.16
C THR A 361 -3.64 22.31 -4.94
N LEU A 362 -4.26 22.12 -3.77
CA LEU A 362 -3.71 22.45 -2.47
C LEU A 362 -2.97 21.24 -1.92
N LEU A 363 -1.66 21.34 -1.74
CA LEU A 363 -0.88 20.27 -1.12
C LEU A 363 -0.77 20.50 0.39
N PHE A 364 -1.65 19.87 1.16
CA PHE A 364 -1.59 19.89 2.61
C PHE A 364 -0.44 19.01 3.10
N LYS A 365 0.46 19.58 3.90
CA LYS A 365 1.56 18.84 4.51
C LYS A 365 1.64 19.17 5.98
N ILE A 366 1.68 18.15 6.80
CA ILE A 366 2.10 18.32 8.19
C ILE A 366 3.60 18.07 8.29
N ASP A 367 4.24 18.59 9.32
CA ASP A 367 5.61 18.30 9.69
C ASP A 367 5.61 16.94 10.40
N ILE A 368 6.46 16.01 9.93
CA ILE A 368 6.57 14.68 10.56
C ILE A 368 6.98 14.77 12.03
N HIS A 369 7.65 15.84 12.45
CA HIS A 369 8.17 15.98 13.80
C HIS A 369 7.10 16.33 14.81
N ASN A 370 6.24 17.30 14.48
CA ASN A 370 5.29 17.89 15.43
C ASN A 370 3.83 17.76 15.01
N GLY A 371 3.55 17.18 13.84
CA GLY A 371 2.19 16.99 13.34
C GLY A 371 1.47 18.29 12.95
N SER A 372 2.15 19.44 12.97
CA SER A 372 1.59 20.74 12.60
C SER A 372 1.78 21.02 11.12
N PHE A 373 0.99 21.93 10.54
CA PHE A 373 1.11 22.28 9.13
C PHE A 373 2.49 22.88 8.77
N LEU A 374 3.12 22.37 7.72
CA LEU A 374 4.25 23.02 7.09
C LEU A 374 3.74 24.29 6.39
N ARG A 375 4.32 25.43 6.73
CA ARG A 375 3.88 26.80 6.36
C ARG A 375 3.69 27.11 4.86
N ARG A 376 4.02 26.19 3.95
CA ARG A 376 3.83 26.39 2.51
C ARG A 376 2.84 25.36 2.00
N ILE A 377 1.56 25.73 1.97
CA ILE A 377 0.65 25.12 1.00
C ILE A 377 1.12 25.59 -0.37
N ILE A 378 1.65 24.67 -1.15
CA ILE A 378 2.01 24.93 -2.54
C ILE A 378 0.69 24.94 -3.30
N ARG A 379 0.30 26.10 -3.82
CA ARG A 379 -0.73 26.21 -4.85
C ARG A 379 -0.04 25.93 -6.17
N GLU A 380 -0.19 24.72 -6.67
CA GLU A 380 0.27 24.42 -8.02
C GLU A 380 -0.86 24.81 -8.99
N PRO A 381 -0.63 25.76 -9.92
CA PRO A 381 -1.53 25.92 -11.04
C PRO A 381 -1.53 24.61 -11.83
N VAL A 382 -2.72 24.20 -12.28
CA VAL A 382 -2.86 23.04 -13.17
C VAL A 382 -1.98 23.27 -14.41
N PRO A 383 -1.08 22.34 -14.77
CA PRO A 383 -0.36 22.41 -16.05
C PRO A 383 -1.31 22.31 -17.24
#